data_AF-A0A9P7X998-F1
#
_entry.id   AF-A0A9P7X998-F1
#
_cell.length_a   1.000
_cell.length_b   1.000
_cell.length_c   1.000
_cell.angle_alpha   90.00
_cell.angle_beta   90.00
_cell.angle_gamma   90.00
#
_symmetry.space_group_name_H-M   'P 1'
#
loop_
_entity.id
_entity.type
_entity.pdbx_description
1 polymer ?
#
loop_
_entity_poly.entity_id
_entity_poly.type
_entity_poly.pdbx_seq_one_letter_code
_entity_poly.pdbx_strand_id
1 'polypeptide(L)'
;MTTGTEDIACENPWTNTMPPPSYSSTLTVPAGPDAYREGHHVSGFPGGYFLIKSVATGKVLDVARGESVDGTDLILYDNKERSLVEGMRAPETDNQVFFLDVEGHLCSLVNGLPIDVEGNKLVVRHHRPVTLPFPNEFSHPLPRFSYDAWNRAIRVKYMHDPSYPVPSTHPSNQWKERDYVMASVPLRALRTVSQAAAEIFGTASSFFTTGSLGRLAGTAAAAQVRSGDFDLREDEVIEEERAPEDEIDDSPLPHRNVRILNLPVGWVEKEGNTDAGHRRKWEVISLLPNRITTRPQTRGEVSS
;
A
#
# COMPACT_ATOMS: atom_id res chain seq x y z
N MET A 1 -76.62 25.93 -32.65
CA MET A 1 -76.37 24.49 -32.84
C MET A 1 -75.23 24.40 -33.84
N THR A 2 -73.98 24.42 -33.33
CA THR A 2 -72.99 23.30 -33.36
C THR A 2 -72.41 23.09 -34.76
N THR A 3 -71.11 23.00 -35.06
CA THR A 3 -69.79 22.98 -34.38
C THR A 3 -68.77 22.84 -35.53
N GLY A 4 -67.51 23.27 -35.40
CA GLY A 4 -66.46 22.81 -36.32
C GLY A 4 -65.21 23.68 -36.38
N THR A 5 -64.45 23.73 -35.29
CA THR A 5 -63.06 24.19 -35.24
C THR A 5 -62.15 23.09 -35.82
N GLU A 6 -61.35 23.41 -36.84
CA GLU A 6 -60.29 22.55 -37.36
C GLU A 6 -59.00 22.82 -36.57
N ASP A 7 -58.65 21.90 -35.67
CA ASP A 7 -57.37 21.87 -34.98
C ASP A 7 -56.34 21.14 -35.86
N ILE A 8 -55.27 21.85 -36.23
CA ILE A 8 -54.07 21.29 -36.85
C ILE A 8 -53.27 20.59 -35.75
N ALA A 9 -53.33 19.26 -35.73
CA ALA A 9 -52.52 18.44 -34.84
C ALA A 9 -51.06 18.39 -35.34
N CYS A 10 -50.14 18.92 -34.56
CA CYS A 10 -48.72 18.62 -34.69
C CYS A 10 -48.48 17.18 -34.23
N GLU A 11 -48.22 16.27 -35.16
CA GLU A 11 -47.77 14.91 -34.86
C GLU A 11 -46.33 14.93 -34.32
N ASN A 12 -46.15 14.53 -33.06
CA ASN A 12 -44.84 14.25 -32.45
C ASN A 12 -44.39 12.84 -32.88
N PRO A 13 -43.27 12.66 -33.60
CA PRO A 13 -42.84 11.34 -34.08
C PRO A 13 -42.05 10.51 -33.06
N TRP A 14 -42.24 10.72 -31.75
CA TRP A 14 -41.52 9.98 -30.71
C TRP A 14 -42.47 9.27 -29.73
N THR A 15 -43.25 8.32 -30.25
CA THR A 15 -43.85 7.26 -29.43
C THR A 15 -43.48 5.91 -30.01
N ASN A 16 -42.18 5.61 -30.01
CA ASN A 16 -41.72 4.23 -30.10
C ASN A 16 -41.44 3.77 -28.67
N THR A 17 -42.44 3.14 -28.07
CA THR A 17 -42.36 2.47 -26.78
C THR A 17 -41.41 1.28 -26.92
N MET A 18 -40.12 1.51 -26.71
CA MET A 18 -39.20 0.41 -26.41
C MET A 18 -39.64 -0.19 -25.07
N PRO A 19 -39.90 -1.51 -24.98
CA PRO A 19 -40.05 -2.14 -23.68
C PRO A 19 -38.73 -1.97 -22.91
N PRO A 20 -38.78 -1.72 -21.59
CA PRO A 20 -37.56 -1.66 -20.79
C PRO A 20 -36.79 -2.99 -20.94
N PRO A 21 -35.45 -2.96 -20.92
CA PRO A 21 -34.68 -4.20 -20.93
C PRO A 21 -35.16 -5.08 -19.79
N SER A 22 -35.61 -6.29 -20.13
CA SER A 22 -35.98 -7.30 -19.16
C SER A 22 -34.70 -7.71 -18.41
N TYR A 23 -34.46 -7.10 -17.26
CA TYR A 23 -33.50 -7.64 -16.30
C TYR A 23 -34.06 -8.99 -15.84
N SER A 24 -33.49 -10.07 -16.38
CA SER A 24 -33.65 -11.41 -15.84
C SER A 24 -33.14 -11.40 -14.40
N SER A 25 -34.05 -11.20 -13.45
CA SER A 25 -33.79 -11.30 -12.03
C SER A 25 -33.74 -12.77 -11.63
N THR A 26 -32.62 -13.39 -11.96
CA THR A 26 -32.17 -14.67 -11.37
C THR A 26 -30.70 -14.55 -10.98
N LEU A 27 -30.36 -13.45 -10.31
CA LEU A 27 -29.30 -13.49 -9.31
C LEU A 27 -29.92 -14.12 -8.06
N THR A 28 -29.79 -15.44 -7.96
CA THR A 28 -29.87 -16.14 -6.69
C THR A 28 -28.80 -15.53 -5.79
N VAL A 29 -29.18 -14.52 -5.01
CA VAL A 29 -28.33 -14.00 -3.94
C VAL A 29 -28.15 -15.16 -2.96
N PRO A 30 -26.92 -15.68 -2.74
CA PRO A 30 -26.69 -16.50 -1.57
C PRO A 30 -26.69 -15.53 -0.38
N ALA A 31 -27.88 -15.29 0.17
CA ALA A 31 -28.04 -14.64 1.46
C ALA A 31 -27.61 -15.64 2.54
N GLY A 32 -26.30 -15.83 2.67
CA GLY A 32 -25.67 -16.62 3.71
C GLY A 32 -24.36 -15.96 4.13
N PRO A 33 -24.00 -15.98 5.43
CA PRO A 33 -22.74 -15.43 5.94
C PRO A 33 -21.49 -16.11 5.35
N ASP A 34 -21.65 -17.19 4.58
CA ASP A 34 -20.56 -17.96 3.99
C ASP A 34 -20.07 -17.40 2.64
N ALA A 35 -20.88 -16.66 1.88
CA ALA A 35 -20.45 -16.04 0.61
C ALA A 35 -19.44 -14.89 0.84
N TYR A 36 -19.52 -14.22 1.99
CA TYR A 36 -18.52 -13.23 2.43
C TYR A 36 -17.17 -13.88 2.81
N ARG A 37 -17.11 -15.21 3.01
CA ARG A 37 -15.84 -15.89 3.35
C ARG A 37 -15.02 -16.22 2.11
N GLU A 38 -15.65 -16.56 0.98
CA GLU A 38 -14.94 -17.06 -0.21
C GLU A 38 -14.02 -16.03 -0.88
N GLY A 39 -14.39 -14.75 -0.93
CA GLY A 39 -13.50 -13.70 -1.47
C GLY A 39 -12.30 -13.39 -0.56
N HIS A 40 -12.47 -13.53 0.76
CA HIS A 40 -11.45 -13.19 1.75
C HIS A 40 -10.35 -14.27 1.81
N HIS A 41 -10.72 -15.54 1.66
CA HIS A 41 -9.76 -16.65 1.67
C HIS A 41 -8.75 -16.61 0.51
N VAL A 42 -9.07 -15.97 -0.62
CA VAL A 42 -8.17 -15.89 -1.79
C VAL A 42 -7.07 -14.84 -1.61
N SER A 43 -7.38 -13.74 -0.90
CA SER A 43 -6.41 -12.67 -0.64
C SER A 43 -5.37 -13.06 0.40
N GLY A 44 -5.69 -13.98 1.31
CA GLY A 44 -4.86 -14.33 2.47
C GLY A 44 -4.90 -13.33 3.62
N PHE A 45 -5.53 -12.17 3.46
CA PHE A 45 -5.85 -11.27 4.58
C PHE A 45 -6.99 -11.84 5.43
N PRO A 46 -7.04 -11.53 6.74
CA PRO A 46 -8.18 -11.89 7.56
C PRO A 46 -9.42 -11.10 7.16
N GLY A 47 -10.60 -11.65 7.44
CA GLY A 47 -11.84 -10.89 7.37
C GLY A 47 -11.97 -9.87 8.51
N GLY A 48 -12.82 -8.86 8.29
CA GLY A 48 -13.00 -7.75 9.21
C GLY A 48 -11.84 -6.75 9.16
N TYR A 49 -11.62 -6.06 10.28
CA TYR A 49 -10.57 -5.05 10.41
C TYR A 49 -9.26 -5.65 10.89
N PHE A 50 -8.14 -5.12 10.42
CA PHE A 50 -6.81 -5.57 10.80
C PHE A 50 -5.76 -4.46 10.74
N LEU A 51 -4.65 -4.68 11.42
CA LEU A 51 -3.43 -3.87 11.34
C LEU A 51 -2.42 -4.59 10.43
N ILE A 52 -1.61 -3.82 9.71
CA ILE A 52 -0.46 -4.33 8.93
C ILE A 52 0.80 -3.80 9.60
N LYS A 53 1.65 -4.68 10.11
CA LYS A 53 2.86 -4.33 10.86
C LYS A 53 4.11 -4.80 10.12
N SER A 54 5.09 -3.92 9.96
CA SER A 54 6.39 -4.27 9.39
C SER A 54 7.20 -5.12 10.38
N VAL A 55 7.73 -6.25 9.92
CA VAL A 55 8.60 -7.11 10.76
C VAL A 55 9.95 -6.45 11.01
N ALA A 56 10.51 -5.74 10.03
CA ALA A 56 11.80 -5.07 10.17
C ALA A 56 11.79 -3.94 11.20
N THR A 57 10.74 -3.12 11.21
CA THR A 57 10.71 -1.89 12.02
C THR A 57 9.80 -1.99 13.25
N GLY A 58 8.89 -2.97 13.28
CA GLY A 58 7.83 -3.09 14.30
C GLY A 58 6.72 -2.03 14.19
N LYS A 59 6.83 -1.09 13.24
CA LYS A 59 5.85 -0.03 12.98
C LYS A 59 4.68 -0.55 12.16
N VAL A 60 3.55 0.14 12.25
CA VAL A 60 2.30 -0.23 11.55
C VAL A 60 2.05 0.68 10.37
N LEU A 61 1.39 0.15 9.34
CA LEU A 61 0.92 0.92 8.19
C LEU A 61 -0.08 1.98 8.68
N ASP A 62 0.04 3.19 8.13
CA ASP A 62 -0.67 4.38 8.58
C ASP A 62 -0.96 5.26 7.36
N VAL A 63 -2.22 5.66 7.18
CA VAL A 63 -2.58 6.71 6.22
C VAL A 63 -2.12 8.04 6.80
N ALA A 64 -1.19 8.70 6.11
CA ALA A 64 -0.53 9.90 6.62
C ALA A 64 -1.57 10.93 7.06
N ARG A 65 -1.51 11.28 8.36
CA ARG A 65 -2.41 12.24 9.03
C ARG A 65 -3.91 11.90 8.96
N GLY A 66 -4.28 10.72 8.48
CA GLY A 66 -5.67 10.33 8.24
C GLY A 66 -6.35 11.16 7.14
N GLU A 67 -5.58 11.77 6.25
CA GLU A 67 -6.13 12.61 5.17
C GLU A 67 -6.87 11.75 4.14
N SER A 68 -7.97 12.27 3.61
CA SER A 68 -8.80 11.61 2.60
C SER A 68 -8.53 12.14 1.18
N VAL A 69 -7.42 12.84 0.97
CA VAL A 69 -7.07 13.43 -0.33
C VAL A 69 -6.48 12.34 -1.24
N ASP A 70 -6.81 12.37 -2.53
CA ASP A 70 -6.16 11.48 -3.51
C ASP A 70 -4.66 11.72 -3.55
N GLY A 71 -3.88 10.64 -3.51
CA GLY A 71 -2.42 10.74 -3.46
C GLY A 71 -1.86 10.89 -2.04
N THR A 72 -2.69 10.87 -0.99
CA THR A 72 -2.19 10.80 0.38
C THR A 72 -1.36 9.54 0.57
N ASP A 73 -0.09 9.72 0.96
CA ASP A 73 0.86 8.62 1.16
C ASP A 73 0.44 7.68 2.30
N LEU A 74 0.71 6.39 2.11
CA LEU A 74 0.77 5.41 3.19
C LEU A 74 2.20 5.29 3.69
N ILE A 75 2.36 5.43 5.00
CA ILE A 75 3.64 5.39 5.70
C ILE A 75 3.62 4.27 6.73
N LEU A 76 4.79 3.96 7.31
CA LEU A 76 4.83 3.27 8.59
C LEU A 76 4.93 4.28 9.70
N TYR A 77 4.18 4.06 10.78
CA TYR A 77 4.20 4.89 11.96
C TYR A 77 4.20 4.04 13.22
N ASP A 78 4.57 4.65 14.35
CA ASP A 78 4.46 3.97 15.63
C ASP A 78 2.99 3.59 15.89
N ASN A 79 2.80 2.39 16.45
CA ASN A 79 1.46 1.93 16.77
C ASN A 79 0.82 2.82 17.84
N LYS A 80 -0.29 3.47 17.49
CA LYS A 80 -0.98 4.43 18.35
C LYS A 80 -1.85 3.76 19.42
N GLU A 81 -2.27 2.51 19.19
CA GLU A 81 -3.21 1.80 20.08
C GLU A 81 -2.87 0.30 20.20
N ARG A 82 -2.93 -0.22 21.43
CA ARG A 82 -2.65 -1.62 21.74
C ARG A 82 -3.89 -2.50 21.79
N SER A 83 -5.07 -1.92 21.96
CA SER A 83 -6.32 -2.68 21.95
C SER A 83 -6.52 -3.39 20.61
N LEU A 84 -6.68 -4.70 20.66
CA LEU A 84 -7.06 -5.53 19.50
C LEU A 84 -8.57 -5.72 19.39
N VAL A 85 -9.37 -5.06 20.24
CA VAL A 85 -10.83 -5.15 20.21
C VAL A 85 -11.38 -3.87 19.59
N GLU A 86 -12.12 -4.00 18.49
CA GLU A 86 -12.59 -2.89 17.66
C GLU A 86 -13.26 -1.78 18.46
N GLY A 87 -14.28 -2.09 19.28
CA GLY A 87 -15.00 -1.08 20.06
C GLY A 87 -14.28 -0.56 21.30
N MET A 88 -13.06 -1.03 21.57
CA MET A 88 -12.22 -0.51 22.65
C MET A 88 -11.06 0.34 22.11
N ARG A 89 -10.93 0.50 20.79
CA ARG A 89 -9.92 1.36 20.18
C ARG A 89 -10.42 2.81 20.15
N ALA A 90 -9.48 3.73 20.25
CA ALA A 90 -9.77 5.15 20.11
C ALA A 90 -9.93 5.52 18.62
N PRO A 91 -11.02 6.20 18.21
CA PRO A 91 -11.30 6.50 16.79
C PRO A 91 -10.19 7.29 16.08
N GLU A 92 -9.42 8.10 16.81
CA GLU A 92 -8.27 8.83 16.28
C GLU A 92 -7.13 7.92 15.76
N THR A 93 -7.19 6.62 16.02
CA THR A 93 -6.22 5.61 15.56
C THR A 93 -6.71 4.79 14.37
N ASP A 94 -7.89 5.10 13.84
CA ASP A 94 -8.50 4.38 12.72
C ASP A 94 -7.70 4.52 11.42
N ASN A 95 -6.83 5.52 11.32
CA ASN A 95 -5.93 5.70 10.18
C ASN A 95 -4.82 4.63 10.10
N GLN A 96 -4.72 3.74 11.09
CA GLN A 96 -3.83 2.56 11.11
C GLN A 96 -4.56 1.24 10.86
N VAL A 97 -5.88 1.29 10.68
CA VAL A 97 -6.75 0.12 10.55
C VAL A 97 -7.20 -0.02 9.09
N PHE A 98 -7.16 -1.25 8.59
CA PHE A 98 -7.48 -1.60 7.22
C PHE A 98 -8.49 -2.75 7.16
N PHE A 99 -9.15 -2.89 6.02
CA PHE A 99 -10.05 -3.99 5.71
C PHE A 99 -10.04 -4.30 4.21
N LEU A 100 -10.67 -5.40 3.82
CA LEU A 100 -10.99 -5.66 2.43
C LEU A 100 -12.45 -5.32 2.15
N ASP A 101 -12.69 -4.53 1.10
CA ASP A 101 -14.05 -4.23 0.64
C ASP A 101 -14.71 -5.45 -0.04
N VAL A 102 -15.98 -5.27 -0.45
CA VAL A 102 -16.77 -6.31 -1.14
C VAL A 102 -16.20 -6.71 -2.49
N GLU A 103 -15.45 -5.82 -3.14
CA GLU A 103 -14.78 -6.13 -4.39
C GLU A 103 -13.45 -6.83 -4.15
N GLY A 104 -12.86 -6.74 -2.95
CA GLY A 104 -11.56 -7.29 -2.53
C GLY A 104 -10.40 -6.29 -2.63
N HIS A 105 -10.64 -4.98 -2.62
CA HIS A 105 -9.59 -3.97 -2.53
C HIS A 105 -9.21 -3.75 -1.06
N LEU A 106 -7.94 -3.43 -0.82
CA LEU A 106 -7.47 -3.01 0.49
C LEU A 106 -7.93 -1.58 0.74
N CYS A 107 -8.63 -1.33 1.83
CA CYS A 107 -9.21 -0.03 2.15
C CYS A 107 -8.82 0.42 3.57
N SER A 108 -8.72 1.74 3.77
CA SER A 108 -8.49 2.32 5.09
C SER A 108 -9.80 2.52 5.84
N LEU A 109 -9.82 2.21 7.15
CA LEU A 109 -11.00 2.41 8.00
C LEU A 109 -11.37 3.90 8.13
N VAL A 110 -10.39 4.79 8.28
CA VAL A 110 -10.63 6.20 8.65
C VAL A 110 -11.48 6.96 7.62
N ASN A 111 -11.37 6.62 6.34
CA ASN A 111 -12.07 7.30 5.25
C ASN A 111 -12.82 6.33 4.32
N GLY A 112 -12.68 5.02 4.50
CA GLY A 112 -13.29 3.99 3.65
C GLY A 112 -12.73 3.95 2.24
N LEU A 113 -11.62 4.63 1.96
CA LEU A 113 -11.05 4.74 0.62
C LEU A 113 -10.07 3.60 0.34
N PRO A 114 -10.05 3.09 -0.90
CA PRO A 114 -9.11 2.06 -1.31
C PRO A 114 -7.68 2.58 -1.41
N ILE A 115 -6.75 1.63 -1.27
CA ILE A 115 -5.33 1.82 -1.42
C ILE A 115 -4.95 1.52 -2.87
N ASP A 116 -4.20 2.44 -3.47
CA ASP A 116 -3.67 2.35 -4.82
C ASP A 116 -2.14 2.47 -4.81
N VAL A 117 -1.51 2.32 -5.97
CA VAL A 117 -0.08 2.50 -6.16
C VAL A 117 0.21 3.52 -7.26
N GLU A 118 0.90 4.60 -6.88
CA GLU A 118 1.42 5.60 -7.81
C GLU A 118 2.94 5.48 -7.92
N GLY A 119 3.41 5.12 -9.11
CA GLY A 119 4.82 4.79 -9.32
C GLY A 119 5.24 3.62 -8.43
N ASN A 120 5.96 3.91 -7.35
CA ASN A 120 6.35 2.93 -6.34
C ASN A 120 5.78 3.23 -4.94
N LYS A 121 4.89 4.21 -4.79
CA LYS A 121 4.31 4.62 -3.50
C LYS A 121 2.91 4.10 -3.35
N LEU A 122 2.54 3.75 -2.11
CA LEU A 122 1.16 3.44 -1.78
C LEU A 122 0.43 4.72 -1.43
N VAL A 123 -0.74 4.90 -2.01
CA VAL A 123 -1.55 6.10 -1.82
C VAL A 123 -3.01 5.77 -1.58
N VAL A 124 -3.73 6.68 -0.95
CA VAL A 124 -5.20 6.63 -0.88
C VAL A 124 -5.79 7.17 -2.19
N ARG A 125 -6.87 6.53 -2.67
CA ARG A 125 -7.54 6.93 -3.91
C ARG A 125 -9.05 6.80 -3.85
N HIS A 126 -9.78 7.75 -4.42
CA HIS A 126 -11.20 7.61 -4.71
C HIS A 126 -11.44 6.80 -6.00
N HIS A 127 -12.54 6.06 -6.05
CA HIS A 127 -13.04 5.52 -7.31
C HIS A 127 -13.45 6.66 -8.24
N ARG A 128 -12.90 6.64 -9.46
CA ARG A 128 -13.18 7.65 -10.48
C ARG A 128 -13.90 7.04 -11.69
N PRO A 129 -14.73 7.82 -12.39
CA PRO A 129 -15.26 7.40 -13.69
C PRO A 129 -14.14 7.05 -14.68
N VAL A 130 -14.45 6.18 -15.63
CA VAL A 130 -13.55 5.85 -16.73
C VAL A 130 -13.34 7.08 -17.61
N THR A 131 -12.09 7.53 -17.74
CA THR A 131 -11.69 8.63 -18.65
C THR A 131 -10.75 8.11 -19.72
N LEU A 132 -10.91 8.58 -20.97
CA LEU A 132 -10.06 8.19 -22.08
C LEU A 132 -8.85 9.14 -22.23
N PRO A 133 -7.66 8.63 -22.61
CA PRO A 133 -7.35 7.22 -22.86
C PRO A 133 -7.38 6.41 -21.56
N PHE A 134 -7.91 5.18 -21.62
CA PHE A 134 -8.00 4.27 -20.49
C PHE A 134 -7.13 3.04 -20.78
N PRO A 135 -6.33 2.55 -19.81
CA PRO A 135 -6.09 3.09 -18.46
C PRO A 135 -5.13 4.31 -18.46
N ASN A 136 -5.21 5.15 -17.42
CA ASN A 136 -4.29 6.26 -17.15
C ASN A 136 -4.07 6.48 -15.64
N GLU A 137 -3.16 7.38 -15.25
CA GLU A 137 -2.80 7.66 -13.86
C GLU A 137 -4.00 8.02 -12.95
N PHE A 138 -5.05 8.62 -13.50
CA PHE A 138 -6.25 9.00 -12.74
C PHE A 138 -7.38 7.98 -12.85
N SER A 139 -7.38 7.15 -13.89
CA SER A 139 -8.50 6.27 -14.23
C SER A 139 -7.99 4.93 -14.70
N HIS A 140 -7.97 3.98 -13.77
CA HIS A 140 -7.50 2.61 -13.99
C HIS A 140 -8.15 1.67 -12.97
N PRO A 141 -8.16 0.35 -13.23
CA PRO A 141 -8.58 -0.61 -12.22
C PRO A 141 -7.58 -0.65 -11.07
N LEU A 142 -8.09 -0.62 -9.84
CA LEU A 142 -7.25 -0.64 -8.64
C LEU A 142 -6.46 -1.95 -8.51
N PRO A 143 -5.25 -1.89 -7.93
CA PRO A 143 -4.43 -3.07 -7.70
C PRO A 143 -5.07 -4.01 -6.67
N ARG A 144 -4.76 -5.30 -6.82
CA ARG A 144 -5.18 -6.32 -5.85
C ARG A 144 -4.04 -6.64 -4.91
N PHE A 145 -4.30 -6.53 -3.62
CA PHE A 145 -3.35 -6.91 -2.58
C PHE A 145 -3.63 -8.33 -2.12
N SER A 146 -2.58 -9.12 -1.94
CA SER A 146 -2.65 -10.42 -1.29
C SER A 146 -1.56 -10.57 -0.23
N TYR A 147 -1.88 -11.25 0.85
CA TYR A 147 -0.97 -11.57 1.93
C TYR A 147 -0.67 -13.06 1.94
N ASP A 148 0.61 -13.39 1.83
CA ASP A 148 1.09 -14.76 1.99
C ASP A 148 1.55 -14.96 3.43
N ALA A 149 0.76 -15.69 4.23
CA ALA A 149 1.06 -15.92 5.64
C ALA A 149 2.31 -16.79 5.87
N TRP A 150 2.72 -17.61 4.89
CA TRP A 150 3.90 -18.46 5.01
C TRP A 150 5.18 -17.63 4.85
N ASN A 151 5.24 -16.85 3.77
CA ASN A 151 6.39 -15.98 3.49
C ASN A 151 6.31 -14.64 4.23
N ARG A 152 5.16 -14.35 4.85
CA ARG A 152 4.83 -13.06 5.48
C ARG A 152 4.96 -11.89 4.52
N ALA A 153 4.70 -12.09 3.22
CA ALA A 153 4.87 -11.05 2.20
C ALA A 153 3.51 -10.52 1.75
N ILE A 154 3.42 -9.21 1.50
CA ILE A 154 2.25 -8.61 0.84
C ILE A 154 2.61 -8.37 -0.62
N ARG A 155 1.87 -9.02 -1.52
CA ARG A 155 2.02 -8.94 -2.96
C ARG A 155 0.97 -8.00 -3.55
N VAL A 156 1.35 -7.33 -4.63
CA VAL A 156 0.49 -6.44 -5.40
C VAL A 156 0.34 -7.00 -6.80
N LYS A 157 -0.90 -7.11 -7.28
CA LYS A 157 -1.21 -7.54 -8.64
C LYS A 157 -1.91 -6.41 -9.37
N TYR A 158 -1.22 -5.85 -10.36
CA TYR A 158 -1.80 -4.87 -11.27
C TYR A 158 -2.71 -5.53 -12.30
N MET A 159 -3.79 -4.84 -12.66
CA MET A 159 -4.71 -5.27 -13.73
C MET A 159 -4.33 -4.67 -15.10
N HIS A 160 -3.43 -3.69 -15.10
CA HIS A 160 -2.91 -2.96 -16.26
C HIS A 160 -1.42 -2.67 -16.09
N ASP A 161 -0.79 -2.14 -17.14
CA ASP A 161 0.59 -1.67 -17.06
C ASP A 161 0.68 -0.40 -16.19
N PRO A 162 1.34 -0.43 -15.03
CA PRO A 162 1.40 0.70 -14.11
C PRO A 162 2.22 1.88 -14.65
N SER A 163 2.95 1.72 -15.77
CA SER A 163 3.70 2.81 -16.40
C SER A 163 2.87 3.69 -17.32
N TYR A 164 1.60 3.32 -17.58
CA TYR A 164 0.67 4.04 -18.48
C TYR A 164 1.32 4.47 -19.81
N PRO A 165 1.86 3.53 -20.60
CA PRO A 165 2.58 3.88 -21.83
C PRO A 165 1.65 4.58 -22.81
N VAL A 166 2.16 5.60 -23.50
CA VAL A 166 1.39 6.33 -24.53
C VAL A 166 0.92 5.36 -25.63
N PRO A 167 -0.26 5.59 -26.25
CA PRO A 167 -0.84 4.66 -27.23
C PRO A 167 0.03 4.35 -28.46
N SER A 168 1.00 5.21 -28.77
CA SER A 168 1.97 5.01 -29.85
C SER A 168 3.08 4.00 -29.52
N THR A 169 3.24 3.64 -28.24
CA THR A 169 4.26 2.70 -27.79
C THR A 169 3.76 1.26 -27.94
N HIS A 170 4.62 0.35 -28.36
CA HIS A 170 4.26 -1.07 -28.43
C HIS A 170 3.91 -1.60 -27.02
N PRO A 171 2.76 -2.29 -26.86
CA PRO A 171 2.35 -2.80 -25.56
C PRO A 171 3.37 -3.85 -25.07
N SER A 172 3.92 -3.63 -23.89
CA SER A 172 4.80 -4.58 -23.21
C SER A 172 4.00 -5.44 -22.24
N ASN A 173 4.32 -6.75 -22.18
CA ASN A 173 3.81 -7.64 -21.14
C ASN A 173 4.87 -7.90 -20.05
N GLN A 174 6.04 -7.26 -20.10
CA GLN A 174 7.12 -7.49 -19.14
C GLN A 174 6.69 -7.21 -17.69
N TRP A 175 5.78 -6.25 -17.50
CA TRP A 175 5.24 -5.94 -16.18
C TRP A 175 4.47 -7.12 -15.55
N LYS A 176 3.97 -8.07 -16.35
CA LYS A 176 3.28 -9.29 -15.86
C LYS A 176 4.24 -10.39 -15.41
N GLU A 177 5.50 -10.32 -15.85
CA GLU A 177 6.55 -11.32 -15.55
C GLU A 177 7.35 -10.95 -14.30
N ARG A 178 6.78 -10.08 -13.45
CA ARG A 178 7.40 -9.53 -12.25
C ARG A 178 6.50 -9.72 -11.04
N ASP A 179 7.14 -9.88 -9.89
CA ASP A 179 6.48 -9.88 -8.60
C ASP A 179 6.57 -8.49 -7.99
N TYR A 180 5.42 -7.90 -7.68
CA TYR A 180 5.37 -6.62 -6.98
C TYR A 180 5.10 -6.85 -5.50
N VAL A 181 5.99 -6.33 -4.65
CA VAL A 181 5.99 -6.66 -3.22
C VAL A 181 6.10 -5.40 -2.40
N MET A 182 5.32 -5.31 -1.34
CA MET A 182 5.40 -4.21 -0.39
C MET A 182 6.66 -4.33 0.48
N ALA A 183 7.42 -3.25 0.60
CA ALA A 183 8.63 -3.19 1.39
C ALA A 183 8.71 -1.92 2.23
N SER A 184 9.29 -2.07 3.41
CA SER A 184 9.70 -0.94 4.27
C SER A 184 11.02 -0.34 3.78
N VAL A 185 11.09 1.00 3.78
CA VAL A 185 12.31 1.73 3.45
C VAL A 185 13.04 2.10 4.74
N PRO A 186 14.28 1.63 4.96
CA PRO A 186 15.04 1.96 6.15
C PRO A 186 15.38 3.45 6.14
N LEU A 187 15.47 4.06 7.32
CA LEU A 187 15.89 5.45 7.44
C LEU A 187 17.05 5.54 8.40
N ARG A 188 18.17 6.06 7.90
CA ARG A 188 19.36 6.26 8.71
C ARG A 188 19.23 7.48 9.59
N ALA A 189 19.71 7.40 10.83
CA ALA A 189 19.91 8.54 11.69
C ALA A 189 20.89 9.51 11.02
N LEU A 190 20.55 10.81 11.02
CA LEU A 190 21.51 11.83 10.62
C LEU A 190 22.70 11.77 11.58
N ARG A 191 23.88 11.46 11.05
CA ARG A 191 25.11 11.40 11.83
C ARG A 191 25.33 12.78 12.47
N THR A 192 25.45 12.83 13.79
CA THR A 192 25.83 14.07 14.47
C THR A 192 27.30 14.39 14.15
N VAL A 193 27.62 15.68 13.97
CA VAL A 193 28.96 16.16 13.57
C VAL A 193 30.08 15.62 14.48
N SER A 194 29.76 15.34 15.75
CA SER A 194 30.65 14.74 16.74
C SER A 194 30.99 13.27 16.50
N GLN A 195 30.06 12.46 15.98
CA GLN A 195 30.31 11.06 15.64
C GLN A 195 31.18 10.93 14.39
N ALA A 196 30.98 11.79 13.39
CA ALA A 196 31.84 11.85 12.21
C ALA A 196 33.29 12.26 12.57
N ALA A 197 33.47 13.17 13.53
CA ALA A 197 34.79 13.54 14.04
C ALA A 197 35.46 12.41 14.84
N ALA A 198 34.69 11.63 15.60
CA ALA A 198 35.20 10.51 16.39
C ALA A 198 35.76 9.36 15.53
N GLU A 199 35.21 9.10 14.35
CA GLU A 199 35.78 8.13 13.40
C GLU A 199 37.08 8.63 12.76
N ILE A 200 37.16 9.93 12.42
CA ILE A 200 38.39 10.55 11.88
C ILE A 200 39.52 10.55 12.93
N PHE A 201 39.21 10.88 14.19
CA PHE A 201 40.19 10.83 15.29
C PHE A 201 40.50 9.42 15.78
N GLY A 202 39.54 8.50 15.73
CA GLY A 202 39.71 7.08 16.06
C GLY A 202 40.61 6.37 15.05
N THR A 203 40.48 6.68 13.75
CA THR A 203 41.34 6.13 12.70
C THR A 203 42.76 6.71 12.77
N ALA A 204 42.93 7.91 13.33
CA ALA A 204 44.24 8.51 13.59
C ALA A 204 44.98 7.87 14.79
N SER A 205 44.32 7.06 15.62
CA SER A 205 44.96 6.41 16.77
C SER A 205 45.78 5.16 16.41
N SER A 206 45.70 4.67 15.16
CA SER A 206 46.47 3.52 14.66
C SER A 206 47.76 3.90 13.91
N PHE A 207 48.11 5.19 13.81
CA PHE A 207 49.30 5.66 13.07
C PHE A 207 50.32 6.48 13.86
N PHE A 208 50.19 6.60 15.19
CA PHE A 208 51.21 7.25 16.01
C PHE A 208 52.23 6.25 16.58
N THR A 209 53.03 5.67 15.69
CA THR A 209 54.41 5.31 16.02
C THR A 209 55.34 5.75 14.89
N THR A 210 56.32 6.58 15.28
CA THR A 210 57.55 6.97 14.58
C THR A 210 57.50 8.02 13.45
N GLY A 211 58.01 9.23 13.79
CA GLY A 211 59.11 9.82 13.01
C GLY A 211 58.85 11.06 12.14
N SER A 212 59.18 12.24 12.69
CA SER A 212 59.89 13.39 12.08
C SER A 212 59.48 13.99 10.71
N LEU A 213 59.17 15.29 10.76
CA LEU A 213 59.36 16.35 9.75
C LEU A 213 58.94 16.11 8.28
N GLY A 214 57.84 16.75 7.85
CA GLY A 214 57.69 17.12 6.44
C GLY A 214 56.29 17.51 5.96
N ARG A 215 56.06 18.83 5.87
CA ARG A 215 55.16 19.54 4.93
C ARG A 215 53.64 19.44 5.11
N LEU A 216 53.10 20.59 5.51
CA LEU A 216 51.79 21.12 5.10
C LEU A 216 51.67 21.15 3.57
N ALA A 217 50.66 20.46 3.03
CA ALA A 217 49.88 20.84 1.85
C ALA A 217 48.65 19.94 1.77
N GLY A 218 47.60 20.31 2.50
CA GLY A 218 46.26 19.84 2.18
C GLY A 218 45.76 20.60 0.95
N THR A 219 45.23 19.88 -0.03
CA THR A 219 43.96 20.12 -0.74
C THR A 219 43.92 19.25 -2.00
N ALA A 220 42.79 18.55 -2.17
CA ALA A 220 42.25 18.07 -3.45
C ALA A 220 43.08 17.06 -4.26
N ALA A 221 43.03 15.78 -3.89
CA ALA A 221 43.38 14.69 -4.79
C ALA A 221 42.70 13.35 -4.39
N ALA A 222 41.39 13.38 -4.22
CA ALA A 222 40.55 12.16 -4.21
C ALA A 222 39.23 12.41 -4.97
N ALA A 223 39.25 13.38 -5.89
CA ALA A 223 38.15 13.73 -6.77
C ALA A 223 38.59 13.46 -8.20
N GLN A 224 38.85 12.19 -8.52
CA GLN A 224 38.91 11.71 -9.89
C GLN A 224 38.89 10.19 -9.87
N VAL A 225 38.08 9.61 -10.75
CA VAL A 225 37.82 8.17 -10.93
C VAL A 225 36.71 7.58 -10.05
N ARG A 226 35.50 8.15 -10.15
CA ARG A 226 34.23 7.40 -10.10
C ARG A 226 33.08 8.22 -10.72
N SER A 227 33.30 8.71 -11.93
CA SER A 227 32.23 9.25 -12.78
C SER A 227 32.06 8.32 -13.98
N GLY A 228 31.70 7.08 -13.69
CA GLY A 228 30.90 6.30 -14.62
C GLY A 228 29.46 6.68 -14.30
N ASP A 229 28.91 7.50 -15.18
CA ASP A 229 27.51 7.94 -15.21
C ASP A 229 26.60 6.72 -15.39
N PHE A 230 26.29 6.05 -14.29
CA PHE A 230 25.21 5.09 -14.18
C PHE A 230 24.18 5.73 -13.25
N ASP A 231 23.39 6.64 -13.80
CA ASP A 231 22.16 7.11 -13.16
C ASP A 231 21.13 5.97 -13.27
N LEU A 232 21.38 4.88 -12.52
CA LEU A 232 20.38 3.85 -12.29
C LEU A 232 19.24 4.56 -11.55
N ARG A 233 18.07 4.59 -12.18
CA ARG A 233 16.89 5.11 -11.50
C ARG A 233 16.72 4.34 -10.18
N GLU A 234 16.26 5.00 -9.11
CA GLU A 234 16.14 4.35 -7.78
C GLU A 234 15.31 3.04 -7.80
N ASP A 235 14.48 2.84 -8.83
CA ASP A 235 13.69 1.65 -9.10
C ASP A 235 14.45 0.50 -9.81
N GLU A 236 15.65 0.76 -10.35
CA GLU A 236 16.49 -0.21 -11.07
C GLU A 236 17.70 -0.69 -10.24
N VAL A 237 18.01 -0.03 -9.12
CA VAL A 237 18.98 -0.54 -8.13
C VAL A 237 18.37 -1.75 -7.45
N ILE A 238 18.87 -2.93 -7.81
CA ILE A 238 18.52 -4.19 -7.15
C ILE A 238 18.84 -4.00 -5.67
N GLU A 239 17.90 -4.27 -4.76
CA GLU A 239 18.15 -4.08 -3.31
C GLU A 239 19.36 -4.90 -2.80
N GLU A 240 19.80 -5.92 -3.56
CA GLU A 240 21.03 -6.70 -3.32
C GLU A 240 22.33 -5.91 -3.58
N GLU A 241 22.28 -4.83 -4.37
CA GLU A 241 23.41 -3.92 -4.62
C GLU A 241 23.44 -2.74 -3.62
N ARG A 242 22.41 -2.59 -2.78
CA ARG A 242 22.42 -1.62 -1.70
C ARG A 242 23.58 -1.97 -0.75
N ALA A 243 24.45 -1.00 -0.50
CA ALA A 243 25.55 -1.20 0.42
C ALA A 243 25.00 -1.59 1.81
N PRO A 244 25.66 -2.48 2.57
CA PRO A 244 25.16 -2.92 3.88
C PRO A 244 24.95 -1.76 4.87
N GLU A 245 25.62 -0.63 4.63
CA GLU A 245 25.48 0.61 5.39
C GLU A 245 24.19 1.40 5.12
N ASP A 246 23.52 1.15 3.99
CA ASP A 246 22.24 1.75 3.62
C ASP A 246 21.04 0.87 4.03
N GLU A 247 21.30 -0.33 4.57
CA GLU A 247 20.28 -1.22 5.15
C GLU A 247 19.98 -0.90 6.62
N ILE A 248 20.80 -0.06 7.25
CA ILE A 248 20.69 0.29 8.68
C ILE A 248 19.50 1.25 8.90
N ASP A 249 18.53 0.79 9.69
CA ASP A 249 17.41 1.60 10.16
C ASP A 249 17.59 2.02 11.64
N ASP A 250 18.42 3.03 11.88
CA ASP A 250 18.74 3.56 13.21
C ASP A 250 18.10 4.93 13.51
N SER A 251 17.29 5.48 12.59
CA SER A 251 16.66 6.78 12.79
C SER A 251 15.64 6.77 13.93
N PRO A 252 15.66 7.75 14.85
CA PRO A 252 14.65 7.86 15.90
C PRO A 252 13.30 8.39 15.39
N LEU A 253 13.18 8.70 14.10
CA LEU A 253 11.95 9.29 13.56
C LEU A 253 10.79 8.30 13.67
N PRO A 254 9.58 8.79 13.98
CA PRO A 254 8.42 7.92 14.18
C PRO A 254 7.90 7.32 12.86
N HIS A 255 8.19 7.97 11.72
CA HIS A 255 7.70 7.54 10.41
C HIS A 255 8.77 6.85 9.55
N ARG A 256 8.34 5.93 8.69
CA ARG A 256 9.13 5.35 7.58
C ARG A 256 8.31 5.35 6.30
N ASN A 257 8.98 5.35 5.16
CA ASN A 257 8.32 5.19 3.87
C ASN A 257 8.03 3.71 3.60
N VAL A 258 6.95 3.46 2.87
CA VAL A 258 6.63 2.16 2.28
C VAL A 258 6.68 2.30 0.77
N ARG A 259 7.23 1.30 0.08
CA ARG A 259 7.29 1.28 -1.38
C ARG A 259 6.89 -0.09 -1.91
N ILE A 260 6.50 -0.12 -3.18
CA ILE A 260 6.33 -1.33 -3.97
C ILE A 260 7.62 -1.59 -4.75
N LEU A 261 8.20 -2.76 -4.54
CA LEU A 261 9.39 -3.23 -5.25
C LEU A 261 8.99 -4.10 -6.43
N ASN A 262 9.73 -3.98 -7.54
CA ASN A 262 9.60 -4.81 -8.72
C ASN A 262 10.68 -5.90 -8.70
N LEU A 263 10.32 -7.12 -8.29
CA LEU A 263 11.24 -8.23 -8.11
C LEU A 263 11.06 -9.29 -9.22
N PRO A 264 12.13 -10.01 -9.60
CA PRO A 264 12.00 -11.14 -10.49
C PRO A 264 11.20 -12.27 -9.82
N VAL A 265 10.45 -13.05 -10.60
CA VAL A 265 9.74 -14.23 -10.10
C VAL A 265 10.73 -15.19 -9.43
N GLY A 266 10.33 -15.76 -8.28
CA GLY A 266 11.18 -16.65 -7.49
C GLY A 266 12.16 -15.93 -6.55
N TRP A 267 12.00 -14.62 -6.34
CA TRP A 267 12.83 -13.84 -5.40
C TRP A 267 12.83 -14.42 -3.97
N VAL A 268 11.71 -14.98 -3.51
CA VAL A 268 11.53 -15.52 -2.14
C VAL A 268 12.60 -16.57 -1.81
N GLU A 269 12.94 -17.44 -2.76
CA GLU A 269 13.91 -18.52 -2.56
C GLU A 269 15.34 -18.01 -2.40
N LYS A 270 15.63 -16.83 -2.97
CA LYS A 270 16.96 -16.22 -3.00
C LYS A 270 17.25 -15.34 -1.78
N GLU A 271 16.21 -14.96 -1.06
CA GLU A 271 16.25 -13.84 -0.12
C GLU A 271 16.88 -14.16 1.25
N GLY A 272 16.96 -15.45 1.60
CA GLY A 272 17.58 -15.91 2.84
C GLY A 272 17.08 -15.18 4.09
N ASN A 273 17.96 -15.05 5.09
CA ASN A 273 17.69 -14.32 6.33
C ASN A 273 18.45 -12.98 6.34
N THR A 274 18.26 -12.18 5.28
CA THR A 274 18.89 -10.87 5.12
C THR A 274 18.03 -9.74 5.72
N ASP A 275 18.62 -8.57 5.95
CA ASP A 275 17.89 -7.39 6.40
C ASP A 275 16.89 -6.92 5.34
N ALA A 276 17.28 -6.95 4.06
CA ALA A 276 16.37 -6.76 2.92
C ALA A 276 15.16 -7.70 2.96
N GLY A 277 15.35 -8.98 3.31
CA GLY A 277 14.26 -9.93 3.46
C GLY A 277 13.32 -9.61 4.63
N HIS A 278 13.83 -9.12 5.75
CA HIS A 278 12.96 -8.69 6.86
C HIS A 278 12.12 -7.45 6.49
N ARG A 279 12.64 -6.55 5.65
CA ARG A 279 11.93 -5.35 5.22
C ARG A 279 10.72 -5.63 4.34
N ARG A 280 10.67 -6.81 3.74
CA ARG A 280 9.55 -7.32 2.91
C ARG A 280 8.60 -8.23 3.67
N LYS A 281 8.86 -8.46 4.96
CA LYS A 281 8.01 -9.27 5.85
C LYS A 281 7.06 -8.40 6.67
N TRP A 282 5.83 -8.89 6.80
CA TRP A 282 4.69 -8.22 7.40
C TRP A 282 3.95 -9.16 8.34
N GLU A 283 3.44 -8.60 9.43
CA GLU A 283 2.56 -9.25 10.38
C GLU A 283 1.17 -8.62 10.23
N VAL A 284 0.19 -9.42 9.83
CA VAL A 284 -1.21 -8.98 9.71
C VAL A 284 -1.96 -9.39 10.97
N ILE A 285 -2.46 -8.42 11.72
CA ILE A 285 -3.06 -8.60 13.05
C ILE A 285 -4.54 -8.29 12.98
N SER A 286 -5.38 -9.33 13.04
CA SER A 286 -6.84 -9.17 13.05
C SER A 286 -7.34 -8.47 14.31
N LEU A 287 -8.29 -7.57 14.15
CA LEU A 287 -9.06 -7.01 15.25
C LEU A 287 -10.25 -7.91 15.58
N LEU A 288 -10.53 -8.04 16.88
CA LEU A 288 -11.66 -8.78 17.41
C LEU A 288 -12.90 -7.90 17.42
N PRO A 289 -14.05 -8.39 16.92
CA PRO A 289 -15.30 -7.67 17.02
C PRO A 289 -15.76 -7.59 18.47
N ASN A 290 -16.58 -6.58 18.78
CA ASN A 290 -17.22 -6.50 20.09
C ASN A 290 -18.07 -7.75 20.36
N ARG A 291 -17.87 -8.39 21.52
CA ARG A 291 -18.72 -9.50 21.94
C ARG A 291 -20.10 -8.94 22.27
N ILE A 292 -21.06 -9.09 21.34
CA ILE A 292 -22.47 -8.81 21.63
C ILE A 292 -22.88 -9.77 22.74
N THR A 293 -23.00 -9.23 23.95
CA THR A 293 -23.52 -9.99 25.09
C THR A 293 -25.03 -10.08 24.89
N THR A 294 -25.49 -11.11 24.18
CA THR A 294 -26.89 -11.50 24.20
C THR A 294 -27.24 -11.91 25.64
N ARG A 295 -27.76 -10.97 26.42
CA ARG A 295 -28.43 -11.32 27.68
C ARG A 295 -29.59 -12.24 27.31
N PRO A 296 -29.67 -13.47 27.87
CA PRO A 296 -30.88 -14.27 27.72
C PRO A 296 -32.03 -13.45 28.32
N GLN A 297 -33.04 -13.16 27.53
CA GLN A 297 -34.30 -12.64 28.05
C GLN A 297 -34.85 -13.70 29.01
N THR A 298 -34.75 -13.43 30.30
CA THR A 298 -35.49 -14.16 31.32
C THR A 298 -36.97 -14.01 31.01
N ARG A 299 -37.54 -15.08 30.46
CA ARG A 299 -38.97 -15.23 30.20
C ARG A 299 -39.71 -14.99 31.51
N GLY A 300 -40.43 -13.89 31.60
CA GLY A 300 -41.20 -13.53 32.79
C GLY A 300 -42.16 -14.65 33.16
N GLU A 301 -42.12 -15.02 34.43
CA GLU A 301 -43.15 -15.83 35.08
C GLU A 301 -44.50 -15.12 34.90
N VAL A 302 -45.45 -15.81 34.26
CA VAL A 302 -46.86 -15.44 34.30
C VAL A 302 -47.42 -16.05 35.57
N SER A 303 -47.51 -15.24 36.62
CA SER A 303 -48.37 -15.52 37.76
C SER A 303 -49.76 -14.95 37.46
N SER A 304 -50.75 -15.82 37.30
CA SER A 304 -52.16 -15.72 37.72
C SER A 304 -53.01 -16.77 37.01
#